data_AF-A0A560WAE6-F1
#
_entry.id   AF-A0A560WAE6-F1
#
_cell.length_a   1.000
_cell.length_b   1.000
_cell.length_c   1.000
_cell.angle_alpha   90.00
_cell.angle_beta   90.00
_cell.angle_gamma   90.00
#
_symmetry.space_group_name_H-M   'P 1'
#
loop_
_entity.id
_entity.type
_entity.pdbx_description
1 polymer ?
#
loop_
_entity_poly.entity_id
_entity_poly.type
_entity_poly.pdbx_seq_one_letter_code
_entity_poly.pdbx_strand_id
1 'polypeptide(L)'
;MGRTEVGLRAVTAAGAVVGSLSLSACSAAAAGPPATTPDDAVVLSENQPADIDGGRAVATGVDGDSATVRIADGTSPFEPHDVEEGTTVVIGAESYRVEAIWSEGDSGEPGGQGGRVMLVPTP
;
A
#
# COMPACT_ATOMS: atom_id res chain seq x y z
N MET A 1 -52.94 52.87 1.55
CA MET A 1 -54.10 52.26 0.88
C MET A 1 -53.63 51.67 -0.44
N GLY A 2 -53.84 50.37 -0.64
CA GLY A 2 -53.47 49.65 -1.86
C GLY A 2 -53.32 48.15 -1.56
N ARG A 3 -54.42 47.41 -1.70
CA ARG A 3 -54.52 45.94 -1.55
C ARG A 3 -54.29 45.27 -2.90
N THR A 4 -53.52 44.20 -2.94
CA THR A 4 -53.55 43.07 -3.90
C THR A 4 -52.43 42.11 -3.47
N GLU A 5 -52.50 40.79 -3.45
CA GLU A 5 -53.50 39.77 -3.75
C GLU A 5 -52.99 38.47 -3.09
N VAL A 6 -53.91 37.71 -2.50
CA VAL A 6 -53.65 36.37 -1.96
C VAL A 6 -53.63 35.40 -3.14
N GLY A 7 -52.45 34.91 -3.51
CA GLY A 7 -52.26 33.86 -4.51
C GLY A 7 -51.87 32.53 -3.85
N LEU A 8 -52.84 31.87 -3.22
CA LEU A 8 -52.73 30.49 -2.76
C LEU A 8 -52.86 29.55 -3.97
N ARG A 9 -51.76 28.93 -4.42
CA ARG A 9 -51.83 27.65 -5.15
C ARG A 9 -50.75 26.70 -4.63
N ALA A 10 -51.24 25.54 -4.24
CA ALA A 10 -50.58 24.51 -3.49
C ALA A 10 -49.93 23.45 -4.38
N VAL A 11 -49.11 22.64 -3.70
CA VAL A 11 -48.68 21.28 -4.03
C VAL A 11 -47.49 21.17 -4.99
N THR A 12 -46.32 20.89 -4.40
CA THR A 12 -45.56 19.71 -4.82
C THR A 12 -44.69 19.17 -3.69
N ALA A 13 -44.95 17.90 -3.38
CA ALA A 13 -44.03 16.90 -2.84
C ALA A 13 -43.33 17.18 -1.49
N ALA A 14 -43.82 16.45 -0.48
CA ALA A 14 -43.11 15.97 0.70
C ALA A 14 -41.57 16.05 0.60
N GLY A 15 -41.00 17.06 1.26
CA GLY A 15 -39.58 17.09 1.59
C GLY A 15 -39.31 16.08 2.69
N ALA A 16 -38.85 14.89 2.30
CA ALA A 16 -38.32 13.92 3.23
C ALA A 16 -37.09 14.52 3.93
N VAL A 17 -37.19 14.55 5.26
CA VAL A 17 -36.06 14.70 6.18
C VAL A 17 -35.21 13.42 6.09
N VAL A 18 -33.96 13.48 6.57
CA VAL A 18 -32.92 12.43 6.65
C VAL A 18 -31.98 12.48 5.43
N GLY A 19 -30.68 12.68 5.54
CA GLY A 19 -29.75 12.65 6.66
C GLY A 19 -28.34 12.52 6.09
N SER A 20 -27.35 12.74 6.96
CA SER A 20 -25.99 12.19 6.82
C SER A 20 -25.06 12.83 5.79
N LEU A 21 -24.26 13.76 6.33
CA LEU A 21 -22.84 13.89 6.05
C LEU A 21 -22.21 12.52 5.73
N SER A 22 -21.55 12.40 4.57
CA SER A 22 -20.38 11.52 4.38
C SER A 22 -19.75 11.89 3.04
N LEU A 23 -18.85 12.87 3.09
CA LEU A 23 -17.78 12.96 2.12
C LEU A 23 -17.05 11.62 2.20
N SER A 24 -17.16 10.78 1.16
CA SER A 24 -16.28 9.62 0.98
C SER A 24 -14.86 10.12 0.76
N ALA A 25 -14.21 10.53 1.85
CA ALA A 25 -12.77 10.48 1.97
C ALA A 25 -12.44 8.98 2.00
N CYS A 26 -12.26 8.41 0.82
CA CYS A 26 -11.56 7.15 0.65
C CYS A 26 -10.09 7.45 0.97
N SER A 27 -9.78 7.60 2.26
CA SER A 27 -8.41 7.49 2.74
C SER A 27 -8.09 6.01 2.61
N ALA A 28 -7.44 5.61 1.51
CA ALA A 28 -6.69 4.37 1.51
C ALA A 28 -5.72 4.51 2.68
N ALA A 29 -6.07 3.93 3.82
CA ALA A 29 -5.15 3.85 4.93
C ALA A 29 -3.93 3.14 4.36
N ALA A 30 -2.76 3.79 4.47
CA ALA A 30 -1.51 3.16 4.10
C ALA A 30 -1.51 1.74 4.67
N ALA A 31 -1.26 0.74 3.81
CA ALA A 31 -1.27 -0.65 4.22
C ALA A 31 -0.34 -0.79 5.43
N GLY A 32 -0.89 -1.27 6.54
CA GLY A 32 -0.12 -1.50 7.75
C GLY A 32 0.65 -2.82 7.68
N PRO A 33 1.57 -3.08 8.62
CA PRO A 33 2.23 -4.37 8.70
C PRO A 33 1.21 -5.51 8.77
N PRO A 34 1.49 -6.67 8.15
CA PRO A 34 0.65 -7.84 8.27
C PRO A 34 0.58 -8.31 9.73
N ALA A 35 -0.55 -8.92 10.12
CA ALA A 35 -0.80 -9.35 11.50
C ALA A 35 0.17 -10.44 11.98
N THR A 36 0.72 -11.23 11.06
CA THR A 36 1.64 -12.33 11.33
C THR A 36 2.69 -12.41 10.23
N THR A 37 3.92 -12.75 10.62
CA THR A 37 5.01 -13.07 9.69
C THR A 37 5.22 -14.59 9.70
N PRO A 38 5.12 -15.30 8.56
CA PRO A 38 5.46 -16.71 8.47
C PRO A 38 6.92 -16.97 8.89
N ASP A 39 7.22 -18.13 9.47
CA ASP A 39 8.57 -18.45 9.98
C ASP A 39 9.67 -18.39 8.90
N ASP A 40 9.35 -18.80 7.67
CA ASP A 40 10.29 -18.79 6.54
C ASP A 40 10.23 -17.49 5.72
N ALA A 41 9.49 -16.47 6.18
CA ALA A 41 9.38 -15.21 5.47
C ALA A 41 10.63 -14.35 5.65
N VAL A 42 11.02 -13.68 4.57
CA VAL A 42 12.07 -12.66 4.58
C VAL A 42 11.44 -11.28 4.53
N VAL A 43 11.75 -10.43 5.50
CA VAL A 43 11.30 -9.03 5.51
C VAL A 43 12.46 -8.13 5.08
N LEU A 44 12.35 -7.57 3.88
CA LEU A 44 13.27 -6.56 3.38
C LEU A 44 12.94 -5.21 4.01
N SER A 45 13.97 -4.50 4.46
CA SER A 45 13.87 -3.09 4.84
C SER A 45 14.31 -2.21 3.68
N GLU A 46 13.58 -1.13 3.43
CA GLU A 46 13.88 -0.23 2.34
C GLU A 46 15.30 0.34 2.46
N ASN A 47 16.01 0.34 1.33
CA ASN A 47 17.41 0.75 1.18
C ASN A 47 18.41 -0.04 2.04
N GLN A 48 17.99 -1.17 2.61
CA GLN A 48 18.85 -2.08 3.36
C GLN A 48 18.99 -3.42 2.62
N PRO A 49 20.19 -3.76 2.13
CA PRO A 49 20.42 -5.06 1.51
C PRO A 49 20.27 -6.22 2.51
N ALA A 50 19.67 -7.32 2.04
CA ALA A 50 19.56 -8.59 2.75
C ALA A 50 20.11 -9.72 1.87
N ASP A 51 20.82 -10.67 2.50
CA ASP A 51 21.31 -11.88 1.84
C ASP A 51 20.25 -12.99 1.97
N ILE A 52 19.86 -13.60 0.85
CA ILE A 52 18.73 -14.55 0.73
C ILE A 52 19.13 -15.68 -0.22
N ASP A 53 19.16 -16.93 0.24
CA ASP A 53 19.51 -18.14 -0.53
C ASP A 53 20.67 -18.00 -1.53
N GLY A 54 21.77 -17.39 -1.07
CA GLY A 54 22.97 -17.20 -1.89
C GLY A 54 22.87 -16.07 -2.92
N GLY A 55 21.72 -15.40 -3.02
CA GLY A 55 21.52 -14.11 -3.67
C GLY A 55 21.48 -12.95 -2.66
N ARG A 56 21.30 -11.74 -3.16
CA ARG A 56 21.12 -10.53 -2.35
C ARG A 56 19.98 -9.70 -2.92
N ALA A 57 19.12 -9.17 -2.06
CA ALA A 57 18.02 -8.30 -2.46
C ALA A 57 17.99 -7.00 -1.64
N VAL A 58 17.45 -5.93 -2.22
CA VAL A 58 17.18 -4.67 -1.52
C VAL A 58 15.84 -4.11 -2.00
N ALA A 59 14.97 -3.75 -1.06
CA ALA A 59 13.74 -3.02 -1.39
C ALA A 59 14.06 -1.53 -1.55
N THR A 60 13.44 -0.87 -2.52
CA THR A 60 13.61 0.56 -2.83
C THR A 60 12.30 1.15 -3.32
N GLY A 61 12.02 2.42 -3.02
CA GLY A 61 10.84 3.10 -3.58
C GLY A 61 9.54 2.47 -3.10
N VAL A 62 9.46 2.13 -1.82
CA VAL A 62 8.24 1.56 -1.23
C VAL A 62 7.21 2.68 -1.09
N ASP A 63 6.08 2.55 -1.79
CA ASP A 63 4.98 3.49 -1.78
C ASP A 63 3.65 2.74 -1.76
N GLY A 64 2.94 2.83 -0.64
CA GLY A 64 1.69 2.11 -0.41
C GLY A 64 1.86 0.59 -0.53
N ASP A 65 1.18 0.01 -1.52
CA ASP A 65 1.16 -1.42 -1.86
C ASP A 65 2.16 -1.82 -2.97
N SER A 66 3.07 -0.92 -3.34
CA SER A 66 4.06 -1.14 -4.41
C SER A 66 5.49 -0.86 -3.96
N ALA A 67 6.46 -1.52 -4.60
CA ALA A 67 7.88 -1.31 -4.34
C ALA A 67 8.73 -1.73 -5.56
N THR A 68 10.00 -1.33 -5.59
CA THR A 68 11.00 -1.92 -6.46
C THR A 68 11.95 -2.79 -5.63
N VAL A 69 12.00 -4.09 -5.91
CA VAL A 69 13.00 -5.01 -5.33
C VAL A 69 14.16 -5.14 -6.32
N ARG A 70 15.37 -4.80 -5.89
CA ARG A 70 16.57 -4.99 -6.71
C ARG A 70 17.28 -6.26 -6.26
N ILE A 71 17.56 -7.16 -7.21
CA ILE A 71 18.07 -8.51 -6.93
C ILE A 71 19.41 -8.71 -7.61
N ALA A 72 20.38 -9.26 -6.88
CA ALA A 72 21.70 -9.63 -7.39
C ALA A 72 21.97 -11.11 -7.10
N ASP A 73 22.14 -11.88 -8.17
CA ASP A 73 22.43 -13.31 -8.09
C ASP A 73 23.94 -13.56 -8.17
N GLY A 74 24.65 -13.24 -7.08
CA GLY A 74 26.06 -13.59 -6.78
C GLY A 74 27.14 -13.02 -7.73
N THR A 75 26.97 -13.20 -9.04
CA THR A 75 27.88 -12.78 -10.11
C THR A 75 27.34 -11.60 -10.94
N SER A 76 26.05 -11.27 -10.82
CA SER A 76 25.41 -10.21 -11.60
C SER A 76 25.15 -8.94 -10.76
N PRO A 77 25.15 -7.74 -11.39
CA PRO A 77 24.72 -6.52 -10.72
C PRO A 77 23.23 -6.58 -10.36
N PHE A 78 22.80 -5.71 -9.46
CA PHE A 78 21.41 -5.61 -9.05
C PHE A 78 20.47 -5.23 -10.21
N GLU A 79 19.57 -6.14 -10.57
CA GLU A 79 18.49 -5.91 -11.54
C GLU A 79 17.22 -5.45 -10.81
N PRO A 80 16.54 -4.38 -11.28
CA PRO A 80 15.33 -3.89 -10.65
C PRO A 80 14.10 -4.70 -11.09
N HIS A 81 13.23 -5.00 -10.13
CA HIS A 81 11.92 -5.61 -10.35
C HIS A 81 10.86 -4.76 -9.65
N ASP A 82 9.93 -4.21 -10.41
CA ASP A 82 8.76 -3.56 -9.85
C ASP A 82 7.79 -4.64 -9.36
N VAL A 83 7.34 -4.51 -8.11
CA VAL A 83 6.56 -5.52 -7.43
C VAL A 83 5.36 -4.91 -6.70
N GLU A 84 4.30 -5.71 -6.65
CA GLU A 84 3.10 -5.51 -5.86
C GLU A 84 2.81 -6.80 -5.07
N GLU A 85 1.91 -6.74 -4.08
CA GLU A 85 1.45 -7.94 -3.38
C GLU A 85 0.98 -9.04 -4.36
N GLY A 86 1.50 -10.24 -4.15
CA GLY A 86 1.28 -11.41 -5.00
C GLY A 86 2.27 -11.58 -6.15
N THR A 87 3.12 -10.58 -6.44
CA THR A 87 4.20 -10.72 -7.42
C THR A 87 5.18 -11.80 -7.00
N THR A 88 5.70 -12.58 -7.95
CA THR A 88 6.75 -13.57 -7.69
C THR A 88 8.07 -13.09 -8.28
N VAL A 89 9.13 -13.14 -7.48
CA VAL A 89 10.50 -12.84 -7.89
C VAL A 89 11.39 -14.05 -7.63
N VAL A 90 12.48 -14.17 -8.37
CA VAL A 90 13.48 -15.22 -8.16
C VAL A 90 14.70 -14.57 -7.53
N ILE A 91 15.18 -15.13 -6.42
CA ILE A 91 16.38 -14.66 -5.72
C ILE A 91 17.30 -15.87 -5.54
N GLY A 92 18.49 -15.81 -6.12
CA GLY A 92 19.38 -16.95 -6.20
C GLY A 92 18.75 -18.09 -7.01
N ALA A 93 18.47 -19.21 -6.32
CA ALA A 93 17.85 -20.39 -6.93
C ALA A 93 16.37 -20.58 -6.55
N GLU A 94 15.82 -19.72 -5.69
CA GLU A 94 14.51 -19.91 -5.08
C GLU A 94 13.52 -18.83 -5.52
N SER A 95 12.24 -19.21 -5.58
CA SER A 95 11.15 -18.29 -5.94
C SER A 95 10.46 -17.80 -4.68
N TYR A 96 10.14 -16.51 -4.69
CA TYR A 96 9.58 -15.79 -3.56
C TYR A 96 8.35 -15.01 -4.00
N ARG A 97 7.24 -15.18 -3.29
CA ARG A 97 6.04 -14.36 -3.46
C ARG A 97 6.08 -13.18 -2.51
N VAL A 98 5.83 -12.00 -3.05
CA VAL A 98 5.57 -10.79 -2.24
C VAL A 98 4.24 -11.00 -1.54
N GLU A 99 4.25 -11.12 -0.22
CA GLU A 99 3.04 -11.35 0.56
C GLU A 99 2.45 -10.04 1.08
N ALA A 100 3.31 -9.08 1.43
CA ALA A 100 2.88 -7.78 1.93
C ALA A 100 3.90 -6.68 1.61
N ILE A 101 3.40 -5.47 1.37
CA ILE A 101 4.20 -4.24 1.25
C ILE A 101 3.58 -3.18 2.18
N TRP A 102 4.41 -2.56 3.00
CA TRP A 102 3.95 -1.51 3.92
C TRP A 102 5.06 -0.50 4.23
N SER A 103 4.65 0.68 4.68
CA SER A 103 5.58 1.69 5.19
C SER A 103 5.51 1.74 6.71
N GLU A 104 6.68 1.72 7.35
CA GLU A 104 6.80 1.99 8.79
C GLU A 104 7.31 3.40 9.04
N GLY A 105 6.80 4.02 10.11
CA GLY A 105 7.30 5.30 10.64
C GLY A 105 6.54 6.55 10.18
N ASP A 106 6.80 7.66 10.88
CA ASP A 106 6.10 8.91 10.69
C ASP A 106 6.61 9.65 9.43
N SER A 107 5.70 9.96 8.52
CA SER A 107 5.95 10.70 7.27
C SER A 107 6.46 12.14 7.47
N GLY A 108 6.67 12.56 8.71
CA GLY A 108 7.16 13.89 9.08
C GLY A 108 8.67 14.03 9.23
N GLU A 109 9.42 12.92 9.33
CA GLU A 109 10.88 12.96 9.57
C GLU A 109 11.69 12.47 8.36
N PRO A 110 12.78 13.17 7.98
CA PRO A 110 13.65 12.71 6.90
C PRO A 110 14.33 11.39 7.31
N GLY A 111 14.07 10.33 6.52
CA GLY A 111 14.47 8.96 6.84
C GLY A 111 13.52 8.22 7.79
N GLY A 112 12.40 8.85 8.18
CA GLY A 112 11.37 8.28 9.04
C GLY A 112 10.45 7.29 8.34
N GLN A 113 10.35 7.33 7.02
CA GLN A 113 9.68 6.28 6.24
C GLN A 113 10.67 5.14 6.00
N GLY A 114 10.46 4.03 6.72
CA GLY A 114 11.13 2.77 6.47
C GLY A 114 10.16 1.83 5.78
N GLY A 115 10.17 1.80 4.45
CA GLY A 115 9.42 0.80 3.70
C GLY A 115 9.81 -0.63 4.06
N ARG A 116 8.88 -1.55 3.87
CA ARG A 116 9.04 -2.99 4.10
C ARG A 116 8.39 -3.79 2.99
N VAL A 117 9.05 -4.89 2.64
CA VAL A 117 8.52 -5.89 1.70
C VAL A 117 8.69 -7.27 2.35
N MET A 118 7.59 -7.99 2.53
CA MET A 118 7.62 -9.38 3.01
C MET A 118 7.61 -10.33 1.82
N LEU A 119 8.61 -11.18 1.76
CA LEU A 119 8.78 -12.23 0.78
C LEU A 119 8.57 -13.58 1.46
N VAL A 120 7.80 -14.47 0.85
CA VAL A 120 7.58 -15.83 1.34
C VAL A 120 8.03 -16.81 0.27
N PRO A 121 8.86 -17.83 0.61
CA PRO A 121 9.23 -18.88 -0.32
C PRO A 121 8.02 -19.54 -0.96
N THR A 122 8.08 -19.75 -2.28
CA THR A 122 7.09 -20.55 -3.01
C THR A 122 7.68 -21.91 -3.38
N PRO A 123 6.97 -23.01 -3.10
CA PRO A 123 7.42 -24.37 -3.40
C PRO A 123 7.46 -24.69 -4.91
#